data_AF-A0A1T0AWM8-F1
#
_entry.id   AF-A0A1T0AWM8-F1
#
_cell.length_a   1.000
_cell.length_b   1.000
_cell.length_c   1.000
_cell.angle_alpha   90.00
_cell.angle_beta   90.00
_cell.angle_gamma   90.00
#
_symmetry.space_group_name_H-M   'P 1'
#
loop_
_entity.id
_entity.type
_entity.pdbx_description
1 polymer ?
#
loop_
_entity_poly.entity_id
_entity_poly.type
_entity_poly.pdbx_seq_one_letter_code
_entity_poly.pdbx_strand_id
1 'polypeptide(L)'
;MLFIILIIAVGLTWLVPAGSYSKLTYNSSDNVFVVKTYQQEDKVLPATKESLDSLNIKIELSNFLEGTIKKPIAIPGTYQRVEQNPKSLQDITTSMVHGTIEAADVMVFIFVLGGMIGVINKTGSFNAGLGALANRTKGNEFLLFLK
;
A
#
# COMPACT_ATOMS: atom_id res chain seq x y z
N MET A 1 -13.11 17.03 -12.27
CA MET A 1 -13.41 16.53 -10.91
C MET A 1 -12.16 16.41 -10.04
N LEU A 2 -11.14 15.63 -10.45
CA LEU A 2 -9.91 15.41 -9.66
C LEU A 2 -9.17 16.70 -9.27
N PHE A 3 -9.09 17.68 -10.19
CA PHE A 3 -8.43 18.96 -9.94
C PHE A 3 -9.10 19.81 -8.85
N ILE A 4 -10.44 19.80 -8.81
CA ILE A 4 -11.22 20.53 -7.80
C ILE A 4 -10.98 19.92 -6.42
N ILE A 5 -10.94 18.59 -6.33
CA ILE A 5 -10.64 17.86 -5.08
C ILE A 5 -9.22 18.21 -4.59
N LEU A 6 -8.25 18.31 -5.49
CA LEU A 6 -6.86 18.65 -5.14
C LEU A 6 -6.74 20.08 -4.58
N ILE A 7 -7.40 21.05 -5.19
CA ILE A 7 -7.44 22.44 -4.68
C ILE A 7 -8.07 22.48 -3.29
N ILE A 8 -9.20 21.78 -3.09
CA ILE A 8 -9.86 21.69 -1.78
C ILE A 8 -8.94 21.03 -0.76
N ALA A 9 -8.25 19.95 -1.12
CA ALA A 9 -7.33 19.24 -0.23
C ALA A 9 -6.17 20.15 0.22
N VAL A 10 -5.57 20.91 -0.70
CA VAL A 10 -4.52 21.89 -0.35
C VAL A 10 -5.08 22.99 0.56
N GLY A 11 -6.25 23.54 0.25
CA GLY A 11 -6.91 24.53 1.10
C GLY A 11 -7.18 24.02 2.53
N LEU A 12 -7.58 22.75 2.65
CA LEU A 12 -7.79 22.11 3.96
C LEU A 12 -6.48 21.92 4.76
N THR A 13 -5.31 21.86 4.13
CA THR A 13 -4.02 21.79 4.86
C THR A 13 -3.72 23.04 5.68
N TRP A 14 -4.33 24.18 5.36
CA TRP A 14 -4.26 25.39 6.19
C TRP A 14 -5.21 25.35 7.39
N LEU A 15 -6.33 24.64 7.28
CA LEU A 15 -7.35 24.59 8.33
C LEU A 15 -7.08 23.47 9.35
N VAL A 16 -6.55 22.33 8.90
CA VAL A 16 -6.36 21.14 9.74
C VAL A 16 -4.90 21.06 10.22
N PRO A 17 -4.65 21.12 11.55
CA PRO A 17 -3.30 20.98 12.07
C PRO A 17 -2.79 19.55 11.88
N ALA A 18 -1.52 19.45 11.49
CA ALA A 18 -0.85 18.16 11.42
C ALA A 18 -0.63 17.61 12.83
N GLY A 19 -0.81 16.30 12.99
CA GLY A 19 -0.49 15.59 14.21
C GLY A 19 0.20 14.28 13.89
N SER A 20 1.05 13.82 14.80
CA SER A 20 1.73 12.53 14.69
C SER A 20 1.59 11.78 16.00
N TYR A 21 1.47 10.46 15.89
CA TYR A 21 1.64 9.53 17.00
C TYR A 21 3.08 9.01 17.00
N SER A 22 3.61 8.69 18.18
CA SER A 22 4.84 7.90 18.26
C SER A 22 4.56 6.50 17.72
N LYS A 23 5.51 5.97 16.96
CA LYS A 23 5.38 4.65 16.32
C LYS A 23 6.35 3.67 16.93
N LEU A 24 5.86 2.49 17.31
CA LEU A 24 6.68 1.37 17.75
C LEU A 24 6.94 0.43 16.58
N THR A 25 8.21 0.08 16.38
CA THR A 25 8.67 -0.84 15.35
C THR A 25 9.45 -1.97 16.01
N TYR A 26 9.20 -3.21 15.62
CA TYR A 26 9.99 -4.34 16.09
C TYR A 26 11.18 -4.58 15.16
N ASN A 27 12.39 -4.62 15.73
CA ASN A 27 13.60 -5.02 15.01
C ASN A 27 13.92 -6.49 15.36
N SER A 28 13.74 -7.37 14.38
CA SER A 28 13.97 -8.81 14.51
C SER A 28 15.45 -9.19 14.65
N SER A 29 16.38 -8.34 14.22
CA SER A 29 17.82 -8.61 14.29
C SER A 29 18.36 -8.52 15.72
N ASP A 30 17.89 -7.51 16.46
CA ASP A 30 18.38 -7.22 17.81
C ASP A 30 17.37 -7.59 18.91
N ASN A 31 16.19 -8.11 18.55
CA ASN A 31 15.05 -8.40 19.44
C ASN A 31 14.66 -7.21 20.34
N VAL A 32 14.55 -6.02 19.72
CA VAL A 32 14.22 -4.77 20.41
C VAL A 32 13.03 -4.07 19.77
N PHE A 33 12.29 -3.32 20.59
CA PHE A 33 11.32 -2.34 20.13
C PHE A 33 11.98 -0.98 19.96
N VAL A 34 11.82 -0.39 18.79
CA VAL A 34 12.29 0.96 18.46
C VAL A 34 11.08 1.88 18.43
N VAL A 35 11.04 2.82 19.37
CA VAL A 35 10.02 3.87 19.43
C VAL A 35 10.54 5.09 18.69
N LYS A 36 9.89 5.42 17.57
CA LYS A 36 10.16 6.61 16.77
C LYS A 36 9.15 7.70 17.14
N THR A 37 9.65 8.79 17.72
CA THR A 37 8.85 9.99 18.02
C THR A 37 9.23 11.11 17.05
N TYR A 38 8.31 12.03 16.78
CA TYR A 38 8.54 13.13 15.85
C TYR A 38 9.66 14.06 16.36
N GLN A 39 10.71 14.24 15.55
CA GLN A 39 11.90 15.08 15.82
C GLN A 39 12.68 14.73 17.11
N GLN A 40 12.55 13.51 17.63
CA GLN A 40 13.34 13.01 18.76
C GLN A 40 14.17 11.79 18.33
N GLU A 41 15.24 11.51 19.07
CA GLU A 41 16.04 10.30 18.84
C GLU A 41 15.22 9.03 19.10
N ASP A 42 15.54 7.99 18.32
CA ASP A 42 14.89 6.69 18.40
C ASP A 42 15.18 6.04 19.77
N LYS A 43 14.13 5.80 20.55
CA LYS A 43 14.26 5.14 21.85
C LYS A 43 14.18 3.63 21.67
N VAL A 44 15.25 2.92 22.05
CA VAL A 44 15.31 1.46 22.01
C VAL A 44 14.85 0.88 23.36
N LEU A 45 13.92 -0.04 23.31
CA LEU A 45 13.36 -0.78 24.45
C LEU A 45 13.50 -2.28 24.21
N PRO A 46 13.66 -3.10 25.26
CA PRO A 46 13.69 -4.55 25.10
C PRO A 46 12.34 -5.06 24.58
N ALA A 47 12.34 -6.09 23.73
CA ALA A 47 11.11 -6.68 23.19
C ALA A 47 10.40 -7.58 24.22
N THR A 48 9.88 -6.97 25.29
CA THR A 48 9.20 -7.69 26.38
C THR A 48 7.75 -7.28 26.53
N LYS A 49 6.96 -8.11 27.23
CA LYS A 49 5.55 -7.81 27.54
C LYS A 49 5.43 -6.55 28.40
N GLU A 50 6.33 -6.36 29.37
CA GLU A 50 6.30 -5.18 30.25
C GLU A 50 6.50 -3.88 29.46
N SER A 51 7.31 -3.91 28.41
CA SER A 51 7.55 -2.75 27.54
C SER A 51 6.32 -2.39 26.72
N LEU A 52 5.51 -3.36 26.31
CA LEU A 52 4.25 -3.13 25.60
C LEU A 52 3.15 -2.64 26.55
N ASP A 53 3.05 -3.22 27.74
CA ASP A 53 2.10 -2.83 28.77
C ASP A 53 2.35 -1.38 29.23
N SER A 54 3.62 -1.00 29.41
CA SER A 54 4.03 0.37 29.76
C SER A 54 3.66 1.41 28.69
N LEU A 55 3.53 0.98 27.44
CA LEU A 55 3.10 1.81 26.31
C LEU A 55 1.59 1.72 26.07
N ASN A 56 0.84 1.05 26.96
CA ASN A 56 -0.60 0.82 26.87
C ASN A 56 -1.01 0.10 25.56
N ILE A 57 -0.13 -0.76 25.04
CA ILE A 57 -0.34 -1.54 23.82
C ILE A 57 -0.90 -2.92 24.22
N LYS A 58 -2.16 -3.18 23.86
CA LYS A 58 -2.86 -4.44 24.19
C LYS A 58 -2.55 -5.60 23.23
N ILE A 59 -1.46 -5.51 22.47
CA ILE A 59 -1.09 -6.49 21.45
C ILE A 59 -0.11 -7.47 22.08
N GLU A 60 -0.34 -8.78 21.90
CA GLU A 60 0.56 -9.79 22.44
C GLU A 60 1.95 -9.73 21.79
N LEU A 61 2.99 -9.97 22.59
CA LEU A 61 4.39 -10.01 22.15
C LEU A 61 4.63 -11.03 21.02
N SER A 62 3.94 -12.17 21.06
CA SER A 62 3.98 -13.22 20.02
C SER A 62 3.72 -12.65 18.62
N ASN A 63 2.76 -11.73 18.47
CA ASN A 63 2.42 -11.14 17.17
C ASN A 63 3.59 -10.38 16.54
N PHE A 64 4.53 -9.85 17.34
CA PHE A 64 5.74 -9.20 16.82
C PHE A 64 6.82 -10.22 16.50
N LEU A 65 7.02 -11.22 17.35
CA LEU A 65 8.04 -12.27 17.19
C LEU A 65 7.73 -13.21 16.01
N GLU A 66 6.47 -13.59 15.85
CA GLU A 66 5.99 -14.45 14.76
C GLU A 66 5.93 -13.72 13.42
N GLY A 67 6.19 -12.41 13.41
CA GLY A 67 6.16 -11.58 12.21
C GLY A 67 4.74 -11.30 11.70
N THR A 68 3.71 -11.48 12.52
CA THR A 68 2.34 -11.04 12.22
C THR A 68 2.28 -9.51 12.11
N ILE A 69 3.02 -8.80 12.97
CA ILE A 69 3.17 -7.34 12.98
C ILE A 69 4.56 -6.95 12.46
N LYS A 70 4.63 -6.58 11.18
CA LYS A 70 5.88 -6.09 10.54
C LYS A 70 5.92 -4.57 10.34
N LYS A 71 4.75 -3.92 10.35
CA LYS A 71 4.63 -2.47 10.12
C LYS A 71 4.66 -1.72 11.45
N PRO A 72 5.15 -0.47 11.48
CA PRO A 72 5.12 0.34 12.68
C PRO A 72 3.69 0.54 13.21
N ILE A 73 3.49 0.38 14.51
CA ILE A 73 2.20 0.57 15.17
C ILE A 73 2.18 1.89 15.95
N ALA A 74 1.03 2.57 15.97
CA ALA A 74 0.88 3.81 16.73
C ALA A 74 0.74 3.51 18.24
N ILE A 75 1.46 4.27 19.07
CA ILE A 75 1.40 4.15 20.52
C ILE A 75 0.20 4.98 21.04
N PRO A 76 -0.76 4.38 21.76
CA PRO A 76 -1.90 5.10 22.31
C PRO A 76 -1.48 6.27 23.22
N GLY A 77 -2.23 7.38 23.19
CA GLY A 77 -1.98 8.53 24.08
C GLY A 77 -0.75 9.39 23.73
N THR A 78 0.05 9.00 22.73
CA THR A 78 1.24 9.77 22.28
C THR A 78 0.94 10.76 21.16
N TYR A 79 -0.32 11.19 21.03
CA TYR A 79 -0.67 12.19 20.03
C TYR A 79 0.00 13.52 20.36
N GLN A 80 0.82 14.01 19.43
CA GLN A 80 1.37 15.35 19.50
C GLN A 80 1.04 16.12 18.23
N ARG A 81 0.73 17.41 18.39
CA ARG A 81 0.68 18.32 17.24
C ARG A 81 2.10 18.55 16.76
N VAL A 82 2.26 18.50 15.44
CA VAL A 82 3.55 18.74 14.79
C VAL A 82 3.50 20.07 14.06
N GLU A 83 4.66 20.58 13.68
CA GLU A 83 4.75 21.84 12.95
C GLU A 83 3.95 21.74 11.64
N GLN A 84 3.06 22.70 11.41
CA GLN A 84 2.27 22.75 10.19
C GLN A 84 3.19 23.12 9.03
N ASN A 85 3.27 22.23 8.04
CA ASN A 85 3.90 22.52 6.76
C ASN A 85 2.80 22.57 5.68
N PRO A 86 2.07 23.70 5.59
CA PRO A 86 0.99 23.82 4.63
C PRO A 86 1.53 23.74 3.20
N LYS A 87 0.84 23.02 2.34
CA LYS A 87 1.25 22.87 0.94
C LYS A 87 1.06 24.17 0.18
N SER A 88 2.08 24.60 -0.53
CA SER A 88 2.05 25.83 -1.34
C SER A 88 1.36 25.59 -2.68
N LEU A 89 0.86 26.66 -3.33
CA LEU A 89 0.27 26.54 -4.68
C LEU A 89 1.24 25.93 -5.71
N GLN A 90 2.55 26.10 -5.54
CA GLN A 90 3.59 25.51 -6.39
C GLN A 90 3.72 23.99 -6.17
N ASP A 91 3.35 23.49 -4.99
CA ASP A 91 3.35 22.05 -4.72
C ASP A 91 2.26 21.34 -5.52
N ILE A 92 1.21 22.05 -5.94
CA ILE A 92 0.15 21.48 -6.77
C ILE A 92 0.71 21.03 -8.12
N THR A 93 1.47 21.90 -8.79
CA THR A 93 2.06 21.59 -10.10
C THR A 93 3.13 20.51 -9.99
N THR A 94 3.95 20.56 -8.94
CA THR A 94 5.00 19.56 -8.69
C THR A 94 4.39 18.20 -8.37
N SER A 95 3.37 18.15 -7.50
CA SER A 95 2.67 16.90 -7.15
C SER A 95 1.97 16.29 -8.36
N MET A 96 1.47 17.11 -9.29
CA MET A 96 0.89 16.61 -10.54
C MET A 96 1.93 15.86 -11.37
N VAL A 97 3.12 16.44 -11.56
CA VAL A 97 4.21 15.80 -12.32
C VAL A 97 4.65 14.50 -11.66
N HIS A 98 4.83 14.50 -10.33
CA HIS A 98 5.19 13.28 -9.60
C HIS A 98 4.11 12.20 -9.73
N GLY A 99 2.83 12.58 -9.66
CA GLY A 99 1.72 11.64 -9.86
C GLY A 99 1.75 10.98 -11.24
N THR A 100 2.09 11.72 -12.30
CA THR A 100 2.24 11.14 -13.64
C THR A 100 3.43 10.19 -13.74
N ILE A 101 4.55 10.49 -13.06
CA ILE A 101 5.73 9.62 -13.02
C ILE A 101 5.41 8.30 -12.32
N GLU A 102 4.71 8.35 -11.19
CA GLU A 102 4.28 7.14 -10.47
C GLU A 102 3.29 6.31 -11.30
N ALA A 103 2.39 6.97 -12.03
CA ALA A 103 1.46 6.29 -12.93
C ALA A 103 2.12 5.76 -14.22
N ALA A 104 3.33 6.19 -14.56
CA ALA A 104 3.98 5.83 -15.82
C ALA A 104 4.21 4.32 -15.94
N ASP A 105 4.56 3.64 -14.85
CA ASP A 105 4.76 2.18 -14.83
C ASP A 105 3.47 1.43 -15.22
N VAL A 106 2.35 1.84 -14.64
CA VAL A 106 1.02 1.30 -14.96
C VAL A 106 0.63 1.61 -16.40
N MET A 107 0.90 2.82 -16.90
CA MET A 107 0.61 3.20 -18.29
C MET A 107 1.37 2.32 -19.28
N VAL A 108 2.67 2.12 -19.06
CA VAL A 108 3.51 1.25 -19.91
C VAL A 108 3.00 -0.18 -19.88
N PHE A 109 2.63 -0.70 -18.71
CA PHE A 109 2.04 -2.04 -18.60
C PHE A 109 0.75 -2.17 -19.42
N ILE A 110 -0.18 -1.21 -19.29
CA ILE A 110 -1.44 -1.20 -20.06
C ILE A 110 -1.16 -1.07 -21.56
N PHE A 111 -0.18 -0.26 -21.97
CA PHE A 111 0.20 -0.13 -23.38
C PHE A 111 0.74 -1.44 -23.96
N VAL A 112 1.61 -2.15 -23.23
CA VAL A 112 2.12 -3.45 -23.67
C VAL A 112 0.99 -4.47 -23.74
N LEU A 113 0.12 -4.52 -22.72
CA LEU A 113 -1.03 -5.42 -22.69
C LEU A 113 -2.01 -5.13 -23.84
N GLY A 114 -2.35 -3.86 -24.06
CA GLY A 114 -3.19 -3.41 -25.17
C GLY A 114 -2.56 -3.69 -26.53
N GLY A 115 -1.25 -3.52 -26.67
CA GLY A 115 -0.49 -3.85 -27.89
C GLY A 115 -0.54 -5.33 -28.22
N MET A 116 -0.31 -6.20 -27.22
CA MET A 116 -0.42 -7.65 -27.38
C MET A 116 -1.85 -8.07 -27.76
N ILE A 117 -2.87 -7.55 -27.07
CA ILE A 117 -4.27 -7.82 -27.39
C ILE A 117 -4.60 -7.36 -28.82
N GLY A 118 -4.10 -6.20 -29.23
CA GLY A 118 -4.28 -5.67 -30.59
C GLY A 118 -3.71 -6.61 -31.67
N VAL A 119 -2.50 -7.11 -31.47
CA VAL A 119 -1.87 -8.09 -32.37
C VAL A 119 -2.69 -9.39 -32.39
N ILE A 120 -3.01 -9.94 -31.23
CA ILE A 120 -3.78 -11.19 -31.08
C ILE A 120 -5.16 -11.09 -31.75
N ASN A 121 -5.84 -9.94 -31.63
CA ASN A 121 -7.13 -9.71 -32.25
C ASN A 121 -7.00 -9.56 -33.77
N LYS A 122 -5.95 -8.89 -34.25
CA LYS A 122 -5.69 -8.73 -35.69
C LYS A 122 -5.31 -10.05 -36.36
N THR A 123 -4.54 -10.90 -35.69
CA THR A 123 -4.19 -12.24 -36.19
C THR A 123 -5.32 -13.25 -36.06
N GLY A 124 -6.37 -12.93 -35.29
CA GLY A 124 -7.45 -13.86 -34.98
C GLY A 124 -7.00 -15.06 -34.15
N SER A 125 -5.77 -15.05 -33.62
CA SER A 125 -5.18 -16.17 -32.88
C SER A 125 -5.97 -16.51 -31.63
N PHE A 126 -6.64 -15.53 -31.03
CA PHE A 126 -7.53 -15.76 -29.89
C PHE A 126 -8.75 -16.61 -30.27
N ASN A 127 -9.45 -16.24 -31.34
CA ASN A 127 -10.62 -16.97 -31.82
C ASN A 127 -10.24 -18.38 -32.30
N ALA A 128 -9.10 -18.51 -33.00
CA ALA A 128 -8.57 -19.80 -33.41
C ALA A 128 -8.16 -20.69 -32.21
N GLY A 129 -7.54 -20.09 -31.18
CA GLY A 129 -7.19 -20.78 -29.94
C GLY A 129 -8.41 -21.26 -29.17
N LEU A 130 -9.44 -20.42 -29.03
CA LEU A 130 -10.72 -20.80 -28.43
C LEU A 130 -11.42 -21.92 -29.21
N GLY A 131 -11.42 -21.85 -30.54
CA GLY A 131 -11.96 -22.91 -31.39
C GLY A 131 -11.20 -24.24 -31.25
N ALA A 132 -9.87 -24.19 -31.15
CA ALA A 132 -9.04 -25.38 -30.95
C ALA A 132 -9.28 -26.02 -29.56
N LEU A 133 -9.42 -25.19 -28.52
CA LEU A 133 -9.75 -25.66 -27.18
C LEU A 133 -11.16 -26.28 -27.13
N ALA A 134 -12.15 -25.62 -27.72
CA ALA A 134 -13.51 -26.16 -27.80
C ALA A 134 -13.56 -27.51 -28.54
N ASN A 135 -12.84 -27.64 -29.65
CA ASN A 135 -12.74 -28.91 -30.38
C ASN A 135 -12.00 -30.00 -29.60
N ARG A 136 -11.00 -29.63 -28.78
CA ARG A 136 -10.27 -30.59 -27.93
C ARG A 136 -11.09 -31.05 -26.72
N THR A 137 -12.04 -30.24 -26.26
CA THR A 137 -12.98 -30.59 -25.18
C THR A 137 -14.21 -31.34 -25.71
N LYS A 138 -14.60 -31.13 -26.98
CA LYS A 138 -15.66 -31.89 -27.64
C LYS A 138 -15.25 -33.36 -27.81
N GLY A 139 -15.91 -34.25 -27.07
CA GLY A 139 -15.65 -35.70 -27.08
C GLY A 139 -15.55 -36.35 -25.69
N ASN A 140 -15.30 -35.56 -24.64
CA ASN A 140 -15.37 -36.02 -23.24
C ASN A 140 -16.79 -35.94 -22.63
N GLU A 141 -17.78 -35.51 -23.41
CA GLU A 141 -19.18 -35.44 -22.98
C GLU A 141 -19.77 -36.85 -22.77
N PHE A 142 -19.35 -37.85 -23.56
CA PHE A 142 -19.89 -39.21 -23.44
C PHE A 142 -19.44 -39.93 -22.16
N LEU A 143 -18.28 -39.57 -21.60
CA LEU A 143 -17.82 -40.10 -20.30
C LEU A 143 -18.52 -39.43 -19.09
N LEU A 144 -19.13 -38.25 -19.30
CA LEU A 144 -19.90 -37.53 -18.28
C LEU A 144 -21.35 -38.01 -18.17
N PHE A 145 -21.90 -38.62 -19.23
CA PHE A 145 -23.22 -39.26 -19.21
C PHE A 145 -23.18 -40.75 -18.82
N LEU A 146 -22.02 -41.40 -18.85
CA LEU A 146 -21.85 -42.84 -18.60
C LEU A 146 -21.30 -43.18 -17.20
N LYS A 147 -21.20 -42.20 -16.29
CA LYS A 147 -20.87 -42.38 -14.87
C LYS A 147 -22.01 -41.85 -14.02
#